data_AF-A0A8T0G6Z5-F1
#
_entry.id   AF-A0A8T0G6Z5-F1
#
_cell.length_a   1.000
_cell.length_b   1.000
_cell.length_c   1.000
_cell.angle_alpha   90.00
_cell.angle_beta   90.00
_cell.angle_gamma   90.00
#
_symmetry.space_group_name_H-M   'P 1'
#
loop_
_entity.id
_entity.type
_entity.pdbx_description
1 polymer ?
#
loop_
_entity_poly.entity_id
_entity_poly.type
_entity_poly.pdbx_seq_one_letter_code
_entity_poly.pdbx_strand_id
1 'polypeptide(L)'
;MALNFLPSLQHIAAVKVALTVYNDDIIHFFCEFVKKDVNYSDSFCTNWSQEKRIRQRRKEISQKLSTLLPKLFVDRIVNILQPIVAEIFYCVRDHSNIANHIQKSHITNTLRWKSEGTIDRTETSKQLIRNESIDKRVRFVLGIYLLFGAGCFGNYGKV
;
A
#
# COMPACT_ATOMS: atom_id res chain seq x y z
N MET A 1 10.60 8.60 -21.67
CA MET A 1 9.39 8.40 -22.49
C MET A 1 8.24 8.05 -21.56
N ALA A 2 7.28 8.95 -21.37
CA ALA A 2 6.08 8.66 -20.58
C ALA A 2 5.08 7.92 -21.48
N LEU A 3 4.97 6.60 -21.33
CA LEU A 3 3.88 5.84 -21.91
C LEU A 3 2.62 6.21 -21.13
N ASN A 4 1.77 7.04 -21.72
CA ASN A 4 0.46 7.35 -21.15
C ASN A 4 -0.43 6.13 -21.30
N PHE A 5 -0.38 5.25 -20.30
CA PHE A 5 -1.29 4.11 -20.19
C PHE A 5 -2.70 4.66 -19.97
N LEU A 6 -3.59 4.47 -20.96
CA LEU A 6 -5.00 4.78 -20.82
C LEU A 6 -5.71 3.49 -20.40
N PRO A 7 -6.01 3.27 -19.10
CA PRO A 7 -6.63 2.04 -18.66
C PRO A 7 -8.03 1.89 -19.28
N SER A 8 -8.39 0.68 -19.69
CA SER A 8 -9.75 0.41 -20.14
C SER A 8 -10.76 0.57 -18.99
N LEU A 9 -12.02 0.87 -19.30
CA LEU A 9 -13.08 0.99 -18.29
C LEU A 9 -13.16 -0.26 -17.39
N GLN A 10 -12.96 -1.43 -17.98
CA GLN A 10 -12.93 -2.70 -17.26
C GLN A 10 -11.76 -2.78 -16.27
N HIS A 11 -10.58 -2.25 -16.64
CA HIS A 11 -9.45 -2.16 -15.71
C HIS A 11 -9.74 -1.19 -14.58
N ILE A 12 -10.26 0.01 -14.89
CA ILE A 12 -10.62 1.02 -13.87
C ILE A 12 -11.64 0.46 -12.88
N ALA A 13 -12.67 -0.23 -13.37
CA ALA A 13 -13.67 -0.87 -12.53
C ALA A 13 -13.05 -1.97 -11.64
N ALA A 14 -12.19 -2.82 -12.21
CA ALA A 14 -11.51 -3.85 -11.45
C ALA A 14 -10.57 -3.28 -10.39
N VAL A 15 -9.84 -2.19 -10.69
CA VAL A 15 -9.02 -1.45 -9.71
C VAL A 15 -9.89 -0.90 -8.58
N LYS A 16 -11.01 -0.26 -8.90
CA LYS A 16 -11.92 0.27 -7.86
C LYS A 16 -12.43 -0.82 -6.94
N VAL A 17 -12.88 -1.96 -7.48
CA VAL A 17 -13.32 -3.11 -6.66
C VAL A 17 -12.16 -3.64 -5.83
N ALA A 18 -10.96 -3.78 -6.41
CA ALA A 18 -9.77 -4.23 -5.68
C ALA A 18 -9.41 -3.30 -4.53
N LEU A 19 -9.54 -1.97 -4.71
CA LEU A 19 -9.31 -0.98 -3.67
C LEU A 19 -10.36 -1.04 -2.56
N THR A 20 -11.64 -1.26 -2.89
CA THR A 20 -12.68 -1.45 -1.88
C THR A 20 -12.43 -2.72 -1.07
N VAL A 21 -12.12 -3.84 -1.74
CA VAL A 21 -11.74 -5.11 -1.09
C VAL A 21 -10.49 -4.93 -0.24
N TYR A 22 -9.53 -4.13 -0.70
CA TYR A 22 -8.35 -3.79 0.08
C TYR A 22 -8.71 -3.05 1.37
N ASN A 23 -9.56 -2.02 1.26
CA ASN A 23 -9.93 -1.19 2.40
C ASN A 23 -10.69 -1.97 3.49
N ASP A 24 -11.56 -2.90 3.11
CA ASP A 24 -12.32 -3.71 4.07
C ASP A 24 -11.51 -4.87 4.67
N ASP A 25 -10.89 -5.72 3.84
CA ASP A 25 -10.33 -7.01 4.29
C ASP A 25 -8.79 -6.97 4.47
N ILE A 26 -8.09 -6.15 3.68
CA ILE A 26 -6.62 -6.22 3.57
C ILE A 26 -5.91 -5.16 4.43
N ILE A 27 -6.55 -4.03 4.72
CA ILE A 27 -6.03 -3.07 5.72
C ILE A 27 -5.83 -3.76 7.07
N HIS A 28 -6.79 -4.59 7.50
CA HIS A 28 -6.65 -5.37 8.74
C HIS A 28 -5.44 -6.32 8.68
N PHE A 29 -5.25 -6.99 7.54
CA PHE A 29 -4.10 -7.88 7.32
C PHE A 29 -2.76 -7.13 7.33
N PHE A 30 -2.66 -5.98 6.68
CA PHE A 30 -1.46 -5.13 6.75
C PHE A 30 -1.20 -4.59 8.15
N CYS A 31 -2.26 -4.25 8.89
CA CYS A 31 -2.14 -3.82 10.28
C CYS A 31 -1.50 -4.90 11.17
N GLU A 32 -1.86 -6.17 10.98
CA GLU A 32 -1.22 -7.30 11.66
C GLU A 32 0.21 -7.55 11.18
N PHE A 33 0.45 -7.41 9.89
CA PHE A 33 1.76 -7.60 9.25
C PHE A 33 2.80 -6.62 9.82
N VAL A 34 2.49 -5.31 9.80
CA VAL A 34 3.39 -4.27 10.30
C VAL A 34 3.56 -4.34 11.83
N LYS A 35 2.67 -5.01 12.58
CA LYS A 35 2.87 -5.22 14.03
C LYS A 35 3.94 -6.29 14.33
N LYS A 36 4.17 -7.25 13.42
CA LYS A 36 5.11 -8.36 13.65
C LYS A 36 6.51 -8.06 13.14
N ASP A 37 6.65 -7.26 12.08
CA ASP A 37 7.95 -6.94 11.47
C ASP A 37 8.75 -5.85 12.21
N VAL A 38 8.26 -5.27 13.31
CA VAL A 38 9.04 -4.30 14.12
C VAL A 38 10.21 -4.98 14.87
N ASN A 39 10.20 -6.30 15.00
CA ASN A 39 11.36 -7.07 15.45
C ASN A 39 12.30 -7.37 14.27
N TYR A 40 12.96 -6.33 13.77
CA TYR A 40 14.01 -6.41 12.76
C TYR A 40 15.26 -7.09 13.33
N SER A 41 15.39 -8.41 13.18
CA SER A 41 16.72 -9.06 13.23
C SER A 41 16.93 -10.18 12.23
N ASP A 42 15.92 -10.56 11.42
CA ASP A 42 16.07 -11.69 10.52
C ASP A 42 15.40 -11.43 9.17
N SER A 43 16.18 -10.85 8.24
CA SER A 43 15.70 -10.29 6.97
C SER A 43 15.42 -11.31 5.86
N PHE A 44 15.55 -12.62 6.14
CA PHE A 44 15.38 -13.66 5.12
C PHE A 44 14.30 -14.71 5.44
N CYS A 45 14.03 -15.01 6.71
CA CYS A 45 13.02 -16.01 7.11
C CYS A 45 11.56 -15.49 7.10
N THR A 46 11.37 -14.18 7.11
CA THR A 46 10.06 -13.51 7.06
C THR A 46 9.32 -13.77 5.75
N ASN A 47 10.03 -14.03 4.65
CA ASN A 47 9.45 -14.05 3.30
C ASN A 47 8.44 -15.18 3.05
N TRP A 48 8.73 -16.43 3.46
CA TRP A 48 7.88 -17.58 3.11
C TRP A 48 6.56 -17.63 3.88
N SER A 49 6.59 -17.31 5.18
CA SER A 49 5.39 -17.29 6.02
C SER A 49 4.42 -16.16 5.62
N GLN A 50 4.99 -15.02 5.23
CA GLN A 50 4.27 -13.86 4.72
C GLN A 50 3.63 -14.16 3.36
N GLU A 51 4.40 -14.73 2.43
CA GLU A 51 3.89 -15.13 1.13
C GLU A 51 2.77 -16.16 1.27
N LYS A 52 2.92 -17.15 2.16
CA LYS A 52 1.87 -18.13 2.45
C LYS A 52 0.58 -17.48 2.96
N ARG A 53 0.68 -16.48 3.85
CA ARG A 53 -0.47 -15.73 4.34
C ARG A 53 -1.14 -14.88 3.26
N ILE A 54 -0.35 -14.19 2.42
CA ILE A 54 -0.87 -13.42 1.29
C ILE A 54 -1.60 -14.37 0.32
N ARG A 55 -1.03 -15.53 0.00
CA ARG A 55 -1.67 -16.55 -0.84
C ARG A 55 -2.97 -17.07 -0.23
N GLN A 56 -3.01 -17.28 1.09
CA GLN A 56 -4.21 -17.74 1.79
C GLN A 56 -5.32 -16.68 1.73
N ARG A 57 -5.01 -15.42 2.06
CA ARG A 57 -5.97 -14.31 1.95
C ARG A 57 -6.47 -14.12 0.54
N ARG A 58 -5.59 -14.26 -0.45
CA ARG A 58 -5.95 -14.21 -1.87
C ARG A 58 -7.00 -15.28 -2.23
N LYS A 59 -6.84 -16.50 -1.71
CA LYS A 59 -7.84 -17.58 -1.90
C LYS A 59 -9.17 -17.24 -1.22
N GLU A 60 -9.15 -16.73 0.01
CA GLU A 60 -10.36 -16.32 0.73
C GLU A 60 -11.12 -15.22 -0.02
N ILE A 61 -10.41 -14.18 -0.48
CA ILE A 61 -10.98 -13.09 -1.28
C ILE A 61 -11.53 -13.62 -2.60
N SER A 62 -10.79 -14.50 -3.27
CA SER A 62 -11.25 -15.13 -4.51
C SER A 62 -12.53 -15.94 -4.30
N GLN A 63 -12.66 -16.67 -3.20
CA GLN A 63 -13.86 -17.43 -2.86
C GLN A 63 -15.04 -16.49 -2.56
N LYS A 64 -14.83 -15.46 -1.73
CA LYS A 64 -15.86 -14.45 -1.45
C LYS A 64 -16.32 -13.71 -2.71
N LEU A 65 -15.41 -13.37 -3.61
CA LEU A 65 -15.76 -12.68 -4.86
C LEU A 65 -16.43 -13.63 -5.87
N SER A 66 -16.08 -14.92 -5.87
CA SER A 66 -16.68 -15.90 -6.79
C SER A 66 -18.16 -16.17 -6.55
N THR A 67 -18.68 -15.85 -5.37
CA THR A 67 -20.13 -15.92 -5.11
C THR A 67 -20.89 -14.72 -5.67
N LEU A 68 -20.19 -13.62 -5.98
CA LEU A 68 -20.79 -12.35 -6.41
C LEU A 68 -20.50 -12.01 -7.87
N LEU A 69 -19.37 -12.49 -8.42
CA LEU A 69 -18.84 -12.05 -9.70
C LEU A 69 -18.46 -13.25 -10.59
N PRO A 70 -18.54 -13.10 -11.93
CA PRO A 70 -18.05 -14.11 -12.86
C PRO A 70 -16.56 -14.36 -12.69
N LYS A 71 -16.14 -15.61 -12.89
CA LYS A 71 -14.74 -16.07 -12.68
C LYS A 71 -13.68 -15.17 -13.34
N LEU A 72 -13.91 -14.74 -14.59
CA LEU A 72 -12.99 -13.87 -15.32
C LEU A 72 -12.75 -12.53 -14.62
N PHE A 73 -13.77 -11.96 -13.96
CA PHE A 73 -13.63 -10.72 -13.20
C PHE A 73 -12.90 -10.95 -11.88
N VAL A 74 -13.18 -12.06 -11.21
CA VAL A 74 -12.50 -12.46 -9.97
C VAL A 74 -11.00 -12.58 -10.21
N ASP A 75 -10.61 -13.35 -11.23
CA ASP A 75 -9.19 -13.56 -11.58
C ASP A 75 -8.49 -12.23 -11.85
N ARG A 76 -9.16 -11.31 -12.54
CA ARG A 76 -8.62 -9.97 -12.82
C ARG A 76 -8.45 -9.12 -11.57
N ILE A 77 -9.46 -9.05 -10.69
CA ILE A 77 -9.40 -8.31 -9.43
C ILE A 77 -8.27 -8.86 -8.56
N VAL A 78 -8.20 -10.17 -8.43
CA VAL A 78 -7.19 -10.89 -7.67
C VAL A 78 -5.77 -10.64 -8.20
N ASN A 79 -5.61 -10.53 -9.52
CA ASN A 79 -4.34 -10.18 -10.15
C ASN A 79 -3.94 -8.71 -9.94
N ILE A 80 -4.90 -7.79 -9.84
CA ILE A 80 -4.66 -6.36 -9.54
C ILE A 80 -4.36 -6.15 -8.05
N LEU A 81 -4.89 -7.00 -7.18
CA LEU A 81 -4.66 -6.92 -5.75
C LEU A 81 -3.17 -7.10 -5.38
N GLN A 82 -2.47 -7.99 -6.08
CA GLN A 82 -1.06 -8.27 -5.84
C GLN A 82 -0.14 -7.04 -6.00
N PRO A 83 -0.17 -6.30 -7.13
CA PRO A 83 0.63 -5.09 -7.27
C PRO A 83 0.20 -4.00 -6.29
N ILE A 84 -1.08 -3.87 -5.93
CA ILE A 84 -1.55 -2.93 -4.89
C ILE A 84 -0.89 -3.24 -3.54
N VAL A 85 -0.94 -4.51 -3.12
CA VAL A 85 -0.30 -4.99 -1.88
C VAL A 85 1.21 -4.74 -1.92
N ALA A 86 1.88 -5.04 -3.04
CA ALA A 86 3.30 -4.80 -3.20
C ALA A 86 3.66 -3.31 -3.09
N GLU A 87 2.95 -2.42 -3.79
CA GLU A 87 3.19 -0.97 -3.78
C GLU A 87 3.07 -0.41 -2.36
N ILE A 88 2.08 -0.86 -1.59
CA ILE A 88 1.90 -0.45 -0.19
C ILE A 88 3.02 -0.99 0.68
N PHE A 89 3.38 -2.26 0.51
CA PHE A 89 4.50 -2.85 1.25
C PHE A 89 5.80 -2.09 1.00
N TYR A 90 6.11 -1.77 -0.26
CA TYR A 90 7.25 -0.95 -0.62
C TYR A 90 7.14 0.45 -0.01
N CYS A 91 5.97 1.08 -0.10
CA CYS A 91 5.73 2.38 0.52
C CYS A 91 5.96 2.34 2.04
N VAL A 92 5.50 1.32 2.76
CA VAL A 92 5.69 1.23 4.22
C VAL A 92 7.15 0.91 4.55
N ARG A 93 7.77 -0.03 3.84
CA ARG A 93 9.16 -0.44 4.07
C ARG A 93 10.14 0.70 3.83
N ASP A 94 9.99 1.38 2.70
CA ASP A 94 10.89 2.47 2.29
C ASP A 94 10.74 3.70 3.21
N HIS A 95 9.65 3.77 3.99
CA HIS A 95 9.36 4.85 4.93
C HIS A 95 9.23 4.36 6.38
N SER A 96 9.76 3.18 6.72
CA SER A 96 9.55 2.51 8.02
C SER A 96 9.96 3.37 9.21
N ASN A 97 11.09 4.07 9.11
CA ASN A 97 11.60 4.99 10.12
C ASN A 97 10.60 6.12 10.45
N ILE A 98 9.82 6.55 9.46
CA ILE A 98 8.84 7.63 9.62
C ILE A 98 7.45 7.06 9.92
N ALA A 99 7.11 5.91 9.35
CA ALA A 99 5.85 5.20 9.58
C ALA A 99 5.66 4.81 11.05
N ASN A 100 6.74 4.59 11.80
CA ASN A 100 6.70 4.36 13.25
C ASN A 100 6.14 5.55 14.05
N HIS A 101 6.20 6.77 13.49
CA HIS A 101 5.70 7.98 14.13
C HIS A 101 4.27 8.35 13.70
N ILE A 102 3.62 7.52 12.87
CA ILE A 102 2.29 7.79 12.35
C ILE A 102 1.34 6.65 12.71
N GLN A 103 0.16 7.00 13.19
CA GLN A 103 -0.89 6.00 13.34
C GLN A 103 -1.24 5.40 11.99
N LYS A 104 -1.26 4.07 11.91
CA LYS A 104 -1.43 3.32 10.66
C LYS A 104 -2.72 3.70 9.91
N SER A 105 -3.79 4.03 10.64
CA SER A 105 -5.05 4.55 10.11
C SER A 105 -4.88 5.84 9.30
N HIS A 106 -3.93 6.70 9.69
CA HIS A 106 -3.61 7.90 8.92
C HIS A 106 -2.94 7.54 7.60
N ILE A 107 -2.02 6.58 7.56
CA ILE A 107 -1.36 6.20 6.31
C ILE A 107 -2.39 5.68 5.31
N THR A 108 -3.22 4.71 5.72
CA THR A 108 -4.22 4.10 4.81
C THR A 108 -5.25 5.09 4.29
N ASN A 109 -5.71 6.02 5.13
CA ASN A 109 -6.69 7.03 4.73
C ASN A 109 -6.09 8.15 3.87
N THR A 110 -4.76 8.28 3.87
CA THR A 110 -4.08 9.36 3.14
C THR A 110 -3.54 8.91 1.78
N LEU A 111 -3.41 7.59 1.55
CA LEU A 111 -3.02 7.05 0.24
C LEU A 111 -4.04 7.44 -0.82
N ARG A 112 -3.58 8.12 -1.86
CA ARG A 112 -4.34 8.41 -3.08
C ARG A 112 -3.90 7.46 -4.18
N TRP A 113 -4.87 6.95 -4.92
CA TRP A 113 -4.66 5.93 -5.95
C TRP A 113 -4.94 6.51 -7.33
N LYS A 114 -4.08 6.18 -8.28
CA LYS A 114 -4.32 6.42 -9.71
C LYS A 114 -5.29 5.37 -10.26
N SER A 115 -5.89 5.67 -11.41
CA SER A 115 -6.80 4.77 -12.13
C SER A 115 -6.17 3.44 -12.57
N GLU A 116 -4.84 3.40 -12.66
CA GLU A 116 -4.05 2.21 -12.98
C GLU A 116 -3.73 1.33 -11.75
N GLY A 117 -4.15 1.73 -10.54
CA GLY A 117 -3.91 0.97 -9.32
C GLY A 117 -2.54 1.19 -8.68
N THR A 118 -1.83 2.26 -9.05
CA THR A 118 -0.59 2.72 -8.40
C THR A 118 -0.90 3.87 -7.44
N ILE A 119 -0.02 4.08 -6.45
CA ILE A 119 -0.16 5.20 -5.51
C ILE A 119 0.21 6.50 -6.24
N ASP A 120 -0.68 7.49 -6.19
CA ASP A 120 -0.35 8.87 -6.56
C ASP A 120 0.49 9.49 -5.46
N ARG A 121 1.81 9.39 -5.60
CA ARG A 121 2.76 9.88 -4.61
C ARG A 121 2.64 11.38 -4.39
N THR A 122 2.38 12.15 -5.43
CA THR A 122 2.25 13.61 -5.36
C THR A 122 1.01 14.00 -4.55
N GLU A 123 -0.15 13.43 -4.90
CA GLU A 123 -1.39 13.74 -4.17
C GLU A 123 -1.39 13.16 -2.75
N THR A 124 -0.81 11.96 -2.57
CA THR A 124 -0.60 11.38 -1.24
C THR A 124 0.28 12.27 -0.37
N SER A 125 1.38 12.80 -0.91
CA SER A 125 2.26 13.74 -0.20
C SER A 125 1.52 15.00 0.24
N LYS A 126 0.76 15.62 -0.68
CA LYS A 126 -0.03 16.81 -0.37
C LYS A 126 -1.04 16.54 0.74
N GLN A 127 -1.70 15.39 0.71
CA GLN A 127 -2.67 15.00 1.72
C GLN A 127 -2.01 14.74 3.08
N LEU A 128 -0.83 14.13 3.12
CA LEU A 128 -0.07 13.92 4.35
C LEU A 128 0.37 15.23 4.99
N ILE A 129 0.88 16.18 4.19
CA ILE A 129 1.29 17.51 4.68
C ILE A 129 0.10 18.24 5.33
N ARG A 130 -1.10 18.10 4.74
CA ARG A 130 -2.35 18.72 5.22
C ARG A 130 -2.94 18.03 6.44
N ASN A 131 -2.54 16.80 6.77
CA ASN A 131 -3.17 16.04 7.85
C ASN A 131 -2.73 16.54 9.23
N GLU A 132 -3.59 17.34 9.88
CA GLU A 132 -3.29 17.97 11.17
C GLU A 132 -3.10 17.01 12.35
N SER A 133 -3.48 15.75 12.21
CA SER A 133 -3.31 14.75 13.27
C SER A 133 -1.87 14.19 13.37
N ILE A 134 -1.03 14.40 12.36
CA ILE A 134 0.35 13.92 12.33
C ILE A 134 1.27 15.00 12.94
N ASP A 135 2.40 14.69 13.56
CA ASP A 135 3.31 15.74 14.02
C ASP A 135 3.85 16.59 12.84
N LYS A 136 4.06 17.90 13.06
CA LYS A 136 4.47 18.85 12.01
C LYS A 136 5.83 18.49 11.39
N ARG A 137 6.79 18.03 12.19
CA ARG A 137 8.12 17.60 11.72
C ARG A 137 8.00 16.31 10.90
N VAL A 138 7.19 15.38 11.38
CA VAL A 138 6.89 14.12 10.68
C VAL A 138 6.23 14.37 9.32
N ARG A 139 5.24 15.28 9.24
CA ARG A 139 4.59 15.66 7.97
C ARG A 139 5.55 16.26 6.95
N PHE A 140 6.43 17.15 7.39
CA PHE A 140 7.41 17.79 6.51
C PHE A 140 8.37 16.76 5.91
N VAL A 141 8.90 15.86 6.74
CA VAL A 141 9.81 14.81 6.29
C VAL A 141 9.11 13.87 5.29
N LEU A 142 7.91 13.37 5.60
CA LEU A 142 7.16 12.50 4.66
C LEU A 142 6.86 13.16 3.33
N GLY A 143 6.40 14.41 3.36
CA GLY A 143 6.05 15.14 2.15
C GLY A 143 7.23 15.23 1.20
N ILE A 144 8.43 15.48 1.74
CA ILE A 144 9.66 15.52 0.95
C ILE A 144 10.05 14.11 0.46
N TYR A 145 10.03 13.10 1.32
CA TYR A 145 10.42 11.74 0.92
C TYR A 145 9.53 11.14 -0.18
N LEU A 146 8.21 11.35 -0.11
CA LEU A 146 7.28 10.84 -1.13
C LEU A 146 7.37 11.60 -2.45
N LEU A 147 7.76 12.89 -2.43
CA LEU A 147 7.97 13.70 -3.63
C LEU A 147 9.29 13.39 -4.34
N PHE A 148 10.36 13.10 -3.58
CA PHE A 148 11.72 12.96 -4.13
C PHE A 148 12.23 11.51 -4.18
N GLY A 149 11.52 10.56 -3.56
CA GLY A 149 11.93 9.16 -3.47
C GLY A 149 13.10 8.94 -2.51
N ALA A 150 13.30 7.69 -2.09
CA ALA A 150 14.29 7.30 -1.08
C ALA A 150 15.76 7.62 -1.45
N GLY A 151 16.05 8.01 -2.70
CA GLY A 151 17.40 8.32 -3.17
C GLY A 151 18.01 9.63 -2.66
N CYS A 152 17.22 10.53 -2.05
CA CYS A 152 17.70 11.87 -1.67
C CYS A 152 18.11 12.03 -0.20
N PHE A 153 17.92 11.02 0.65
CA PHE A 153 18.15 11.17 2.09
C PHE A 153 18.98 10.03 2.67
N GLY A 154 20.27 10.02 2.30
CA GLY A 154 21.28 9.43 3.17
C GLY A 154 21.43 10.29 4.43
N ASN A 155 21.31 9.67 5.61
CA ASN A 155 21.75 10.18 6.92
C ASN A 155 20.89 11.25 7.63
N TYR A 156 19.61 11.00 7.89
CA TYR A 156 18.88 11.71 8.96
C TYR A 156 18.55 10.83 10.18
N GLY A 157 19.37 9.79 10.42
CA GLY A 157 19.23 8.85 11.53
C GLY A 157 20.35 8.96 12.58
N LYS A 158 20.57 10.16 13.12
CA LYS A 158 21.21 10.38 14.43
C LYS A 158 20.58 11.61 15.07
N VAL A 159 19.45 11.41 15.74
CA VAL A 159 18.93 12.33 16.77
C VAL A 159 18.48 11.47 17.94
#